data_AF-A0A5P9JRK0-F1
#
_entry.id   AF-A0A5P9JRK0-F1
#
_cell.length_a   1.000
_cell.length_b   1.000
_cell.length_c   1.000
_cell.angle_alpha   90.00
_cell.angle_beta   90.00
_cell.angle_gamma   90.00
#
_symmetry.space_group_name_H-M   'P 1'
#
loop_
_entity.id
_entity.type
_entity.pdbx_description
1 polymer ?
#
loop_
_entity_poly.entity_id
_entity_poly.type
_entity_poly.pdbx_seq_one_letter_code
_entity_poly.pdbx_strand_id
1 'polypeptide(L)'
;MSYRTGLIALASLVGTHAVAQECPNGQTAKVGYVLERQGSRAEIRPSAENFVHALNTYPDGTKQDVIYYRGFFEVSRRDNVAHRFRVPLSDLRSIFPLDAKARRAVTYVPAEPTKVGTPVSLEITVTGQETLRLGSCSYTVTIVRNRLVNGEGRTLSEHTDLYSPELGFVLGKRYEERGGRLTTVVYQNIRPLARAAPL
;
A
#
# COMPACT_ATOMS: atom_id res chain seq x y z
N MET A 1 20.35 56.89 -50.41
CA MET A 1 20.47 55.52 -49.89
C MET A 1 20.81 55.60 -48.42
N SER A 2 19.89 55.25 -47.52
CA SER A 2 20.23 54.88 -46.14
C SER A 2 19.08 54.10 -45.51
N TYR A 3 19.43 53.01 -44.84
CA TYR A 3 18.65 51.80 -44.64
C TYR A 3 17.62 51.88 -43.50
N ARG A 4 16.45 51.26 -43.71
CA ARG A 4 15.50 50.86 -42.66
C ARG A 4 16.09 49.68 -41.88
N THR A 5 16.26 49.82 -40.57
CA THR A 5 16.60 48.71 -39.68
C THR A 5 15.36 48.32 -38.88
N GLY A 6 14.73 47.21 -39.26
CA GLY A 6 13.63 46.61 -38.50
C GLY A 6 14.17 45.73 -37.37
N LEU A 7 13.69 45.94 -36.14
CA LEU A 7 13.90 45.01 -35.05
C LEU A 7 12.91 43.84 -35.17
N ILE A 8 13.43 42.62 -35.29
CA ILE A 8 12.66 41.39 -35.11
C ILE A 8 12.81 40.95 -33.66
N ALA A 9 11.72 41.00 -32.90
CA ALA A 9 11.66 40.44 -31.55
C ALA A 9 11.45 38.93 -31.63
N LEU A 10 12.47 38.15 -31.26
CA LEU A 10 12.37 36.70 -31.07
C LEU A 10 11.66 36.41 -29.75
N ALA A 11 10.36 36.10 -29.81
CA ALA A 11 9.62 35.58 -28.67
C ALA A 11 10.07 34.14 -28.39
N SER A 12 10.84 33.94 -27.32
CA SER A 12 11.25 32.62 -26.84
C SER A 12 10.04 31.92 -26.22
N LEU A 13 9.49 30.92 -26.90
CA LEU A 13 8.51 29.98 -26.35
C LEU A 13 9.20 29.14 -25.26
N VAL A 14 9.06 29.55 -23.99
CA VAL A 14 9.41 28.69 -22.85
C VAL A 14 8.33 27.62 -22.78
N GLY A 15 8.58 26.50 -23.45
CA GLY A 15 7.75 25.31 -23.31
C GLY A 15 7.79 24.84 -21.87
N THR A 16 6.69 25.01 -21.14
CA THR A 16 6.48 24.33 -19.88
C THR A 16 6.43 22.83 -20.17
N HIS A 17 7.54 22.13 -20.01
CA HIS A 17 7.52 20.68 -19.90
C HIS A 17 6.70 20.34 -18.66
N ALA A 18 5.42 20.03 -18.87
CA ALA A 18 4.62 19.34 -17.88
C ALA A 18 5.37 18.04 -17.58
N VAL A 19 6.07 18.00 -16.45
CA VAL A 19 6.75 16.79 -15.99
C VAL A 19 5.64 15.81 -15.72
N ALA A 20 5.39 14.90 -16.66
CA ALA A 20 4.41 13.84 -16.47
C ALA A 20 4.80 13.14 -15.17
N GLN A 21 3.89 13.16 -14.19
CA GLN A 21 4.10 12.50 -12.91
C GLN A 21 4.37 11.02 -13.21
N GLU A 22 5.62 10.60 -13.06
CA GLU A 22 6.03 9.24 -13.37
C GLU A 22 5.28 8.29 -12.44
N CYS A 23 4.53 7.35 -13.00
CA CYS A 23 3.82 6.36 -12.22
C CYS A 23 4.82 5.30 -11.74
N PRO A 24 4.92 5.04 -10.42
CA PRO A 24 5.73 3.92 -9.95
C PRO A 24 5.29 2.62 -10.61
N ASN A 25 6.25 1.78 -10.96
CA ASN A 25 6.06 0.47 -11.57
C ASN A 25 6.92 -0.56 -10.83
N GLY A 26 6.87 -1.83 -11.22
CA GLY A 26 7.63 -2.89 -10.54
C GLY A 26 9.14 -2.67 -10.44
N GLN A 27 9.73 -1.82 -11.29
CA GLN A 27 11.15 -1.46 -11.22
C GLN A 27 11.40 -0.25 -10.32
N THR A 28 10.66 0.84 -10.50
CA THR A 28 10.84 2.07 -9.69
C THR A 28 10.35 1.88 -8.25
N ALA A 29 9.36 1.00 -8.03
CA ALA A 29 8.89 0.62 -6.71
C ALA A 29 9.97 -0.02 -5.82
N LYS A 30 11.07 -0.53 -6.41
CA LYS A 30 12.23 -1.04 -5.66
C LYS A 30 12.97 0.05 -4.88
N VAL A 31 12.86 1.32 -5.30
CA VAL A 31 13.37 2.48 -4.56
C VAL A 31 12.37 2.92 -3.48
N GLY A 32 11.08 2.72 -3.76
CA GLY A 32 9.95 3.10 -2.93
C GLY A 32 9.13 4.23 -3.55
N TYR A 33 7.99 4.50 -2.94
CA TYR A 33 7.00 5.44 -3.44
C TYR A 33 6.16 6.00 -2.29
N VAL A 34 5.41 7.06 -2.58
CA VAL A 34 4.50 7.70 -1.63
C VAL A 34 3.09 7.54 -2.13
N LEU A 35 2.20 7.11 -1.23
CA LEU A 35 0.75 7.10 -1.41
C LEU A 35 0.13 8.19 -0.55
N GLU A 36 -0.90 8.87 -1.06
CA GLU A 36 -1.53 10.00 -0.37
C GLU A 36 -3.05 9.87 -0.37
N ARG A 37 -3.70 10.27 0.73
CA ARG A 37 -5.17 10.28 0.87
C ARG A 37 -5.59 11.29 1.94
N GLN A 38 -6.41 12.28 1.58
CA GLN A 38 -7.06 13.21 2.54
C GLN A 38 -6.08 13.78 3.60
N GLY A 39 -4.90 14.23 3.17
CA GLY A 39 -3.86 14.76 4.05
C GLY A 39 -2.98 13.71 4.74
N SER A 40 -3.38 12.43 4.73
CA SER A 40 -2.51 11.32 5.14
C SER A 40 -1.52 10.96 4.03
N ARG A 41 -0.31 10.59 4.45
CA ARG A 41 0.78 10.14 3.57
C ARG A 41 1.29 8.78 4.05
N ALA A 42 1.49 7.84 3.15
CA ALA A 42 2.16 6.57 3.41
C ALA A 42 3.42 6.49 2.53
N GLU A 43 4.58 6.46 3.15
CA GLU A 43 5.85 6.25 2.46
C GLU A 43 6.20 4.76 2.49
N ILE A 44 6.23 4.15 1.31
CA ILE A 44 6.40 2.72 1.11
C ILE A 44 7.83 2.45 0.64
N ARG A 45 8.60 1.72 1.43
CA ARG A 45 9.96 1.31 1.11
C ARG A 45 10.08 -0.21 1.16
N PRO A 46 10.59 -0.85 0.10
CA PRO A 46 11.12 -2.20 0.22
C PRO A 46 12.20 -2.23 1.30
N SER A 47 12.25 -3.32 2.07
CA SER A 47 13.22 -3.54 3.13
C SER A 47 14.03 -4.82 2.82
N ALA A 48 14.41 -5.58 3.86
CA ALA A 48 14.92 -6.93 3.72
C ALA A 48 14.03 -7.80 2.80
N GLU A 49 14.59 -8.89 2.28
CA GLU A 49 13.92 -9.74 1.29
C GLU A 49 12.48 -10.10 1.73
N ASN A 50 11.51 -9.84 0.85
CA ASN A 50 10.07 -10.04 1.09
C ASN A 50 9.41 -9.12 2.13
N PHE A 51 10.09 -8.10 2.66
CA PHE A 51 9.49 -7.16 3.61
C PHE A 51 9.33 -5.76 3.01
N VAL A 52 8.27 -5.08 3.44
CA VAL A 52 7.96 -3.70 3.08
C VAL A 52 7.75 -2.91 4.36
N HIS A 53 8.44 -1.80 4.49
CA HIS A 53 8.22 -0.81 5.54
C HIS A 53 7.28 0.27 5.00
N ALA A 54 6.23 0.56 5.75
CA ALA A 54 5.33 1.68 5.50
C ALA A 54 5.39 2.65 6.67
N LEU A 55 5.78 3.89 6.38
CA LEU A 55 5.69 5.00 7.33
C LEU A 55 4.47 5.84 7.00
N ASN A 56 3.43 5.69 7.81
CA ASN A 56 2.21 6.49 7.71
C ASN A 56 2.38 7.79 8.52
N THR A 57 1.98 8.91 7.95
CA THR A 57 1.86 10.22 8.60
C THR A 57 0.43 10.71 8.41
N TYR A 58 -0.26 11.00 9.51
CA TYR A 58 -1.65 11.46 9.52
C TYR A 58 -1.73 13.01 9.60
N PRO A 59 -2.89 13.62 9.30
CA PRO A 59 -3.04 15.07 9.28
C PRO A 59 -2.74 15.76 10.62
N ASP A 60 -2.90 15.06 11.73
CA ASP A 60 -2.59 15.51 13.09
C ASP A 60 -1.09 15.43 13.43
N GLY A 61 -0.26 14.96 12.49
CA GLY A 61 1.18 14.74 12.68
C GLY A 61 1.53 13.38 13.30
N THR A 62 0.54 12.55 13.66
CA THR A 62 0.77 11.21 14.20
C THR A 62 1.49 10.37 13.15
N LYS A 63 2.51 9.62 13.59
CA LYS A 63 3.27 8.69 12.75
C LYS A 63 3.00 7.25 13.18
N GLN A 64 2.93 6.35 12.20
CA GLN A 64 2.81 4.92 12.41
C GLN A 64 3.76 4.17 11.49
N ASP A 65 4.62 3.36 12.08
CA ASP A 65 5.55 2.46 11.42
C ASP A 65 4.94 1.07 11.30
N VAL A 66 4.90 0.54 10.08
CA VAL A 66 4.35 -0.80 9.84
C VAL A 66 5.33 -1.61 9.01
N ILE A 67 5.59 -2.85 9.44
CA ILE A 67 6.36 -3.82 8.66
C ILE A 67 5.37 -4.85 8.13
N TYR A 68 5.38 -5.03 6.82
CA TYR A 68 4.58 -6.02 6.12
C TYR A 68 5.47 -7.10 5.52
N TYR A 69 5.00 -8.34 5.58
CA TYR A 69 5.46 -9.38 4.68
C TYR A 69 4.77 -9.20 3.32
N ARG A 70 5.58 -8.93 2.30
CA ARG A 70 5.24 -8.67 0.89
C ARG A 70 4.11 -7.65 0.73
N GLY A 71 4.13 -6.60 1.56
CA GLY A 71 3.14 -5.51 1.53
C GLY A 71 1.69 -5.92 1.78
N PHE A 72 1.46 -7.13 2.30
CA PHE A 72 0.13 -7.71 2.49
C PHE A 72 -0.12 -8.10 3.95
N PHE A 73 0.71 -8.99 4.52
CA PHE A 73 0.54 -9.45 5.89
C PHE A 73 1.29 -8.53 6.86
N GLU A 74 0.58 -7.81 7.71
CA GLU A 74 1.17 -6.95 8.75
C GLU A 74 1.90 -7.81 9.79
N VAL A 75 3.20 -7.63 9.93
CA VAL A 75 4.04 -8.34 10.91
C VAL A 75 4.17 -7.55 12.20
N SER A 76 4.36 -6.23 12.09
CA SER A 76 4.41 -5.34 13.24
C SER A 76 3.85 -3.98 12.89
N ARG A 77 3.29 -3.32 13.89
CA ARG A 77 2.80 -1.95 13.82
C ARG A 77 3.18 -1.23 15.10
N ARG A 78 3.79 -0.06 14.95
CA ARG A 78 4.12 0.83 16.05
C ARG A 78 3.55 2.21 15.75
N ASP A 79 2.90 2.80 16.74
CA ASP A 79 2.61 4.23 16.79
C ASP A 79 3.08 4.79 18.13
N ASN A 80 2.70 6.04 18.44
CA ASN A 80 3.04 6.70 19.69
C ASN A 80 2.37 6.09 20.94
N VAL A 81 1.34 5.25 20.76
CA VAL A 81 0.54 4.71 21.87
C VAL A 81 0.70 3.19 22.01
N ALA A 82 0.91 2.48 20.91
CA ALA A 82 0.91 1.03 20.89
C ALA A 82 2.04 0.45 20.02
N HIS A 83 2.54 -0.70 20.45
CA HIS A 83 3.42 -1.55 19.65
C HIS A 83 2.80 -2.95 19.59
N ARG A 84 2.43 -3.38 18.40
CA ARG A 84 1.75 -4.66 18.16
C ARG A 84 2.53 -5.49 17.16
N PHE A 85 2.45 -6.80 17.35
CA PHE A 85 3.08 -7.81 16.51
C PHE A 85 2.08 -8.90 16.16
N ARG A 86 2.31 -9.54 15.01
CA ARG A 86 1.65 -10.78 14.62
C ARG A 86 2.72 -11.84 14.48
N VAL A 87 2.87 -12.67 15.51
CA VAL A 87 3.87 -13.75 15.54
C VAL A 87 3.32 -14.92 14.71
N PRO A 88 3.84 -15.19 13.50
CA PRO A 88 3.29 -16.24 12.66
C PRO A 88 3.54 -17.61 13.27
N LEU A 89 2.51 -18.45 13.31
CA LEU A 89 2.64 -19.88 13.62
C LEU A 89 2.66 -20.72 12.33
N SER A 90 2.11 -20.18 11.24
CA SER A 90 2.19 -20.74 9.90
C SER A 90 3.32 -20.10 9.09
N ASP A 91 3.80 -20.81 8.06
CA ASP A 91 4.75 -20.29 7.10
C ASP A 91 4.09 -19.20 6.22
N LEU A 92 4.54 -17.95 6.34
CA LEU A 92 4.01 -16.82 5.57
C LEU A 92 4.21 -16.96 4.05
N ARG A 93 5.16 -17.79 3.60
CA ARG A 93 5.37 -18.07 2.17
C ARG A 93 4.14 -18.72 1.53
N SER A 94 3.34 -19.44 2.32
CA SER A 94 2.10 -20.10 1.87
C SER A 94 1.00 -19.13 1.40
N ILE A 95 1.10 -17.84 1.76
CA ILE A 95 0.17 -16.79 1.30
C ILE A 95 0.29 -16.59 -0.22
N PHE A 96 1.50 -16.76 -0.76
CA PHE A 96 1.81 -16.38 -2.13
C PHE A 96 2.16 -17.59 -3.00
N PRO A 97 1.94 -17.51 -4.32
CA PRO A 97 1.29 -16.39 -5.04
C PRO A 97 -0.22 -16.26 -4.71
N LEU A 98 -0.75 -15.05 -4.86
CA LEU A 98 -2.17 -14.74 -4.68
C LEU A 98 -2.96 -15.11 -5.95
N ASP A 99 -3.01 -16.40 -6.24
CA ASP A 99 -3.66 -16.92 -7.46
C ASP A 99 -5.18 -16.83 -7.39
N ALA A 100 -5.82 -16.65 -8.54
CA ALA A 100 -7.27 -16.59 -8.63
C ALA A 100 -7.93 -17.85 -8.03
N LYS A 101 -8.98 -17.64 -7.22
CA LYS A 101 -9.73 -18.70 -6.53
C LYS A 101 -8.93 -19.48 -5.48
N ALA A 102 -7.66 -19.12 -5.21
CA ALA A 102 -6.91 -19.70 -4.12
C ALA A 102 -7.56 -19.35 -2.78
N ARG A 103 -7.64 -20.37 -1.91
CA ARG A 103 -7.98 -20.22 -0.49
C ARG A 103 -6.79 -20.66 0.32
N ARG A 104 -6.39 -19.82 1.27
CA ARG A 104 -5.27 -20.06 2.19
C ARG A 104 -5.68 -19.62 3.59
N ALA A 105 -5.02 -20.17 4.60
CA ALA A 105 -5.16 -19.69 5.96
C ALA A 105 -3.77 -19.57 6.59
N VAL A 106 -3.55 -18.48 7.34
CA VAL A 106 -2.33 -18.27 8.11
C VAL A 106 -2.70 -18.07 9.56
N THR A 107 -2.17 -18.93 10.41
CA THR A 107 -2.33 -18.82 11.86
C THR A 107 -1.20 -17.98 12.43
N TYR A 108 -1.55 -17.06 13.34
CA TYR A 108 -0.58 -16.26 14.07
C TYR A 108 -1.10 -15.95 15.47
N VAL A 109 -0.21 -15.47 16.34
CA VAL A 109 -0.56 -14.97 17.67
C VAL A 109 -0.41 -13.45 17.68
N PRO A 110 -1.46 -12.68 18.02
CA PRO A 110 -1.33 -11.26 18.25
C PRO A 110 -0.55 -11.03 19.54
N ALA A 111 0.42 -10.13 19.52
CA ALA A 111 1.26 -9.85 20.67
C ALA A 111 1.55 -8.34 20.81
N GLU A 112 1.90 -7.95 22.03
CA GLU A 112 2.43 -6.66 22.46
C GLU A 112 3.68 -6.94 23.30
N PRO A 113 4.56 -5.96 23.57
CA PRO A 113 5.85 -6.20 24.26
C PRO A 113 5.75 -6.99 25.57
N THR A 114 4.64 -6.90 26.29
CA THR A 114 4.42 -7.54 27.59
C THR A 114 3.29 -8.58 27.59
N LYS A 115 2.66 -8.84 26.43
CA LYS A 115 1.45 -9.67 26.37
C LYS A 115 1.38 -10.47 25.08
N VAL A 116 1.07 -11.76 25.21
CA VAL A 116 0.82 -12.67 24.10
C VAL A 116 -0.66 -13.06 24.14
N GLY A 117 -1.36 -12.88 23.03
CA GLY A 117 -2.77 -13.23 22.88
C GLY A 117 -2.98 -14.72 22.58
N THR A 118 -4.21 -15.06 22.22
CA THR A 118 -4.56 -16.40 21.74
C THR A 118 -4.38 -16.51 20.23
N PRO A 119 -4.07 -17.71 19.68
CA PRO A 119 -3.97 -17.91 18.24
C PRO A 119 -5.25 -17.53 17.50
N VAL A 120 -5.07 -16.90 16.34
CA VAL A 120 -6.12 -16.55 15.39
C VAL A 120 -5.69 -16.95 13.99
N SER A 121 -6.65 -17.20 13.11
CA SER A 121 -6.38 -17.54 11.71
C SER A 121 -6.88 -16.45 10.79
N LEU A 122 -6.02 -16.01 9.87
CA LEU A 122 -6.40 -15.15 8.75
C LEU A 122 -6.70 -16.03 7.54
N GLU A 123 -7.99 -16.18 7.22
CA GLU A 123 -8.45 -16.82 5.99
C GLU A 123 -8.37 -15.83 4.83
N ILE A 124 -7.74 -16.24 3.74
CA ILE A 124 -7.41 -15.43 2.58
C ILE A 124 -8.07 -16.09 1.37
N THR A 125 -8.91 -15.33 0.66
CA THR A 125 -9.57 -15.80 -0.56
C THR A 125 -9.39 -14.78 -1.67
N VAL A 126 -8.81 -15.21 -2.80
CA VAL A 126 -8.70 -14.36 -3.99
C VAL A 126 -9.98 -14.46 -4.81
N THR A 127 -10.68 -13.34 -5.00
CA THR A 127 -12.00 -13.31 -5.65
C THR A 127 -11.96 -12.76 -7.06
N GLY A 128 -10.89 -12.07 -7.47
CA GLY A 128 -10.76 -11.55 -8.83
C GLY A 128 -9.66 -10.50 -8.95
N GLN A 129 -9.74 -9.73 -10.03
CA GLN A 129 -8.87 -8.59 -10.30
C GLN A 129 -9.70 -7.41 -10.82
N GLU A 130 -9.21 -6.20 -10.61
CA GLU A 130 -9.80 -4.98 -11.16
C GLU A 130 -8.73 -3.93 -11.44
N THR A 131 -9.10 -2.88 -12.17
CA THR A 131 -8.24 -1.73 -12.40
C THR A 131 -8.53 -0.65 -11.37
N LEU A 132 -7.50 -0.22 -10.66
CA LEU A 132 -7.56 0.84 -9.65
C LEU A 132 -6.78 2.07 -10.13
N ARG A 133 -7.39 3.26 -10.02
CA ARG A 133 -6.75 4.53 -10.40
C ARG A 133 -6.27 5.30 -9.17
N LEU A 134 -5.03 5.77 -9.23
CA LEU A 134 -4.40 6.67 -8.25
C LEU A 134 -3.91 7.91 -9.01
N GLY A 135 -4.69 8.99 -8.98
CA GLY A 135 -4.48 10.17 -9.81
C GLY A 135 -4.50 9.81 -11.31
N SER A 136 -3.42 10.11 -12.01
CA SER A 136 -3.22 9.74 -13.42
C SER A 136 -2.77 8.29 -13.62
N CYS A 137 -2.34 7.59 -12.56
CA CYS A 137 -1.80 6.24 -12.63
C CYS A 137 -2.90 5.18 -12.52
N SER A 138 -2.70 4.04 -13.16
CA SER A 138 -3.65 2.93 -13.22
C SER A 138 -2.94 1.62 -12.97
N TYR A 139 -3.48 0.79 -12.06
CA TYR A 139 -2.87 -0.47 -11.64
C TYR A 139 -3.90 -1.59 -11.65
N THR A 140 -3.52 -2.76 -12.16
CA THR A 140 -4.27 -3.99 -11.91
C THR A 140 -4.04 -4.43 -10.47
N VAL A 141 -5.13 -4.59 -9.71
CA VAL A 141 -5.10 -5.06 -8.33
C VAL A 141 -5.83 -6.39 -8.21
N THR A 142 -5.27 -7.29 -7.40
CA THR A 142 -5.93 -8.52 -6.95
C THR A 142 -6.88 -8.19 -5.80
N ILE A 143 -8.12 -8.67 -5.91
CA ILE A 143 -9.15 -8.53 -4.90
C ILE A 143 -9.03 -9.71 -3.93
N VAL A 144 -8.65 -9.42 -2.69
CA VAL A 144 -8.35 -10.43 -1.67
C VAL A 144 -9.26 -10.26 -0.46
N ARG A 145 -10.20 -11.18 -0.26
CA ARG A 145 -11.06 -11.20 0.92
C ARG A 145 -10.29 -11.82 2.09
N ASN A 146 -10.22 -11.08 3.20
CA ASN A 146 -9.52 -11.42 4.42
C ASN A 146 -10.53 -11.57 5.56
N ARG A 147 -10.62 -12.77 6.14
CA ARG A 147 -11.48 -13.06 7.29
C ARG A 147 -10.63 -13.52 8.46
N LEU A 148 -10.66 -12.76 9.54
CA LEU A 148 -9.96 -13.13 10.78
C LEU A 148 -10.91 -13.96 11.65
N VAL A 149 -10.51 -15.18 12.01
CA VAL A 149 -11.29 -16.09 12.85
C VAL A 149 -10.52 -16.45 14.13
N ASN A 150 -11.23 -16.64 15.24
CA ASN A 150 -10.66 -17.14 16.50
C ASN A 150 -10.55 -18.67 16.50
N GLY A 151 -9.99 -19.24 17.57
CA GLY A 151 -9.87 -20.71 17.74
C GLY A 151 -11.21 -21.47 17.80
N GLU A 152 -12.33 -20.79 17.99
CA GLU A 152 -13.69 -21.37 17.98
C GLU A 152 -14.34 -21.29 16.59
N GLY A 153 -13.65 -20.73 15.58
CA GLY A 153 -14.18 -20.52 14.23
C GLY A 153 -15.07 -19.28 14.08
N ARG A 154 -15.19 -18.44 15.11
CA ARG A 154 -15.97 -17.19 15.04
C ARG A 154 -15.19 -16.12 14.29
N THR A 155 -15.86 -15.44 13.35
CA THR A 155 -15.32 -14.25 12.69
C THR A 155 -15.13 -13.10 13.68
N LEU A 156 -13.90 -12.62 13.80
CA LEU A 156 -13.55 -11.42 14.57
C LEU A 156 -13.61 -10.16 13.71
N SER A 157 -13.19 -10.26 12.46
CA SER A 157 -13.24 -9.15 11.50
C SER A 157 -13.19 -9.65 10.08
N GLU A 158 -13.68 -8.85 9.14
CA GLU A 158 -13.57 -9.12 7.71
C GLU A 158 -13.31 -7.83 6.95
N HIS A 159 -12.47 -7.91 5.92
CA HIS A 159 -12.24 -6.83 4.97
C HIS A 159 -11.74 -7.40 3.64
N THR A 160 -11.72 -6.56 2.60
CA THR A 160 -11.11 -6.91 1.31
C THR A 160 -9.93 -6.00 1.05
N ASP A 161 -8.79 -6.57 0.67
CA ASP A 161 -7.61 -5.85 0.23
C ASP A 161 -7.55 -5.76 -1.29
N LEU A 162 -7.19 -4.58 -1.79
CA LEU A 162 -6.88 -4.33 -3.20
C LEU A 162 -5.36 -4.32 -3.35
N TYR A 163 -4.79 -5.51 -3.54
CA TYR A 163 -3.35 -5.72 -3.57
C TYR A 163 -2.81 -5.52 -4.99
N SER A 164 -1.83 -4.64 -5.20
CA SER A 164 -1.12 -4.52 -6.48
C SER A 164 0.05 -5.50 -6.52
N PRO A 165 0.04 -6.53 -7.39
CA PRO A 165 1.20 -7.41 -7.56
C PRO A 165 2.42 -6.67 -8.12
N GLU A 166 2.19 -5.66 -8.96
CA GLU A 166 3.24 -4.84 -9.55
C GLU A 166 3.97 -4.01 -8.50
N LEU A 167 3.23 -3.33 -7.61
CA LEU A 167 3.82 -2.48 -6.57
C LEU A 167 4.15 -3.24 -5.28
N GLY A 168 3.71 -4.48 -5.17
CA GLY A 168 3.92 -5.33 -4.00
C GLY A 168 3.28 -4.80 -2.73
N PHE A 169 2.11 -4.14 -2.82
CA PHE A 169 1.45 -3.49 -1.67
C PHE A 169 -0.07 -3.35 -1.85
N VAL A 170 -0.80 -3.24 -0.73
CA VAL A 170 -2.25 -2.97 -0.70
C VAL A 170 -2.54 -1.50 -0.93
N LEU A 171 -3.25 -1.18 -2.03
CA LEU A 171 -3.58 0.19 -2.46
C LEU A 171 -4.95 0.67 -1.96
N GLY A 172 -5.75 -0.22 -1.42
CA GLY A 172 -7.05 0.12 -0.86
C GLY A 172 -7.64 -1.04 -0.09
N LYS A 173 -8.64 -0.71 0.74
CA LYS A 173 -9.40 -1.66 1.53
C LYS A 173 -10.88 -1.43 1.35
N ARG A 174 -11.67 -2.49 1.35
CA ARG A 174 -13.13 -2.43 1.37
C ARG A 174 -13.64 -3.07 2.65
N TYR A 175 -14.58 -2.41 3.30
CA TYR A 175 -15.21 -2.85 4.53
C TYR A 175 -16.69 -3.00 4.29
N GLU A 176 -17.22 -4.17 4.62
CA GLU A 176 -18.66 -4.35 4.69
C GLU A 176 -19.14 -3.79 6.04
N GLU A 177 -20.05 -2.85 5.96
CA GLU A 177 -20.69 -2.24 7.12
C GLU A 177 -22.03 -2.89 7.44
N ARG A 178 -22.58 -2.55 8.61
CA ARG A 178 -23.92 -2.99 9.00
C ARG A 178 -24.94 -2.55 7.95
N GLY A 179 -25.80 -3.48 7.54
CA GLY A 179 -26.80 -3.25 6.49
C GLY A 179 -26.31 -3.48 5.06
N GLY A 180 -25.14 -4.10 4.86
CA GLY A 180 -24.63 -4.47 3.53
C GLY A 180 -24.00 -3.31 2.76
N ARG A 181 -23.79 -2.15 3.40
CA ARG A 181 -23.12 -1.01 2.78
C ARG A 181 -21.62 -1.30 2.68
N LEU A 182 -21.04 -1.09 1.50
CA LEU A 182 -19.60 -1.24 1.28
C LEU A 182 -18.91 0.12 1.39
N THR A 183 -17.95 0.26 2.29
CA THR A 183 -17.06 1.43 2.34
C THR A 183 -15.72 1.08 1.74
N THR A 184 -15.33 1.84 0.72
CA THR A 184 -14.05 1.66 0.01
C THR A 184 -13.10 2.79 0.39
N VAL A 185 -11.96 2.43 0.96
CA VAL A 185 -10.88 3.34 1.37
C VAL A 185 -9.68 3.08 0.48
N VAL A 186 -9.41 4.00 -0.44
CA VAL A 186 -8.32 3.89 -1.42
C VAL A 186 -7.44 5.12 -1.34
N TYR A 187 -6.14 4.95 -1.57
CA TYR A 187 -5.26 6.09 -1.82
C TYR A 187 -5.72 6.89 -3.04
N GLN A 188 -5.41 8.18 -3.05
CA GLN A 188 -5.87 9.10 -4.10
C GLN A 188 -4.77 9.40 -5.11
N ASN A 189 -3.51 9.49 -4.64
CA ASN A 189 -2.36 9.81 -5.49
C ASN A 189 -1.18 8.89 -5.16
N ILE A 190 -0.29 8.75 -6.13
CA ILE A 190 0.98 8.04 -6.01
C ILE A 190 2.10 8.81 -6.70
N ARG A 191 3.31 8.77 -6.13
CA ARG A 191 4.53 9.30 -6.76
C ARG A 191 5.76 8.49 -6.35
N PRO A 192 6.80 8.40 -7.19
CA PRO A 192 8.04 7.74 -6.83
C PRO A 192 8.72 8.50 -5.68
N LEU A 193 9.47 7.77 -4.86
CA LEU A 193 10.49 8.40 -4.04
C LEU A 193 11.66 8.78 -4.94
N ALA A 194 12.13 10.02 -4.81
CA ALA A 194 13.43 10.37 -5.36
C ALA A 194 14.46 9.39 -4.76
N ARG A 195 15.40 8.90 -5.58
CA ARG A 195 16.54 8.14 -5.06
C ARG A 195 17.18 8.97 -3.95
N ALA A 196 17.06 8.51 -2.71
CA ALA A 196 17.90 9.03 -1.65
C ALA A 196 19.35 8.72 -2.05
N ALA A 197 20.25 9.69 -1.89
CA ALA A 197 21.68 9.40 -1.87
C ALA A 197 21.93 8.27 -0.84
N PRO A 198 22.87 7.35 -1.09
CA PRO A 198 23.21 6.32 -0.12
C PRO A 198 23.52 7.00 1.23
N LEU A 199 23.03 6.41 2.32
CA LEU A 199 23.46 6.74 3.68
C LEU A 199 24.97 6.55 3.82
#